data_AF-A0A354FDJ5-F1
#
_entry.id   AF-A0A354FDJ5-F1
#
_cell.length_a   1.000
_cell.length_b   1.000
_cell.length_c   1.000
_cell.angle_alpha   90.00
_cell.angle_beta   90.00
_cell.angle_gamma   90.00
#
_symmetry.space_group_name_H-M   'P 1'
#
loop_
_entity.id
_entity.type
_entity.pdbx_description
1 polymer ?
#
loop_
_entity_poly.entity_id
_entity_poly.type
_entity_poly.pdbx_seq_one_letter_code
_entity_poly.pdbx_strand_id
1 'polypeptide(L)'
;MVAINSSDDDSVKMPLLAGLLSHAQEGYMSCHTPGHKQGLGSLAEWRQLLGEMVFQLDLTELPGLDNLHDAQGIIGGAQRAAADYFGAKETFFLVNGTSAGILAVLLAECLTKSKVLLPRTSHQTVIHGLILCGAQPVYLPVESDAALGLPGAVRTADLEKALATLDEQALVVLLHPNYYGLAGEIRQQVAAAH
;
A
#
# COMPACT_ATOMS: atom_id res chain seq x y z
N MET A 1 -1.39 -9.71 -29.45
CA MET A 1 -1.28 -11.10 -28.98
C MET A 1 0.14 -11.28 -28.45
N VAL A 2 0.35 -11.00 -27.16
CA VAL A 2 1.63 -11.28 -26.51
C VAL A 2 1.56 -12.75 -26.11
N ALA A 3 2.31 -13.60 -26.81
CA ALA A 3 2.47 -14.99 -26.43
C ALA A 3 3.29 -15.03 -25.14
N ILE A 4 2.67 -15.47 -24.04
CA ILE A 4 3.37 -15.81 -22.80
C ILE A 4 3.95 -17.21 -23.04
N ASN A 5 5.24 -17.28 -23.33
CA ASN A 5 5.94 -18.55 -23.52
C ASN A 5 6.02 -19.29 -22.18
N SER A 6 5.45 -20.49 -22.16
CA SER A 6 5.50 -21.44 -21.06
C SER A 6 6.87 -22.10 -20.98
N SER A 7 7.75 -21.61 -20.11
CA SER A 7 8.90 -22.36 -19.60
C SER A 7 9.38 -21.76 -18.28
N ASP A 8 9.38 -22.60 -17.24
CA ASP A 8 9.64 -22.36 -15.80
C ASP A 8 8.45 -21.87 -14.96
N ASP A 9 7.67 -22.84 -14.45
CA ASP A 9 6.69 -22.75 -13.35
C ASP A 9 6.13 -21.34 -13.03
N ASP A 10 5.55 -20.70 -14.04
CA ASP A 10 4.98 -19.34 -13.92
C ASP A 10 3.79 -19.30 -12.95
N SER A 11 3.23 -20.47 -12.60
CA SER A 11 2.18 -20.62 -11.60
C SER A 11 2.62 -20.15 -10.20
N VAL A 12 3.91 -20.27 -9.90
CA VAL A 12 4.52 -19.82 -8.62
C VAL A 12 4.77 -18.31 -8.63
N LYS A 13 4.97 -17.67 -9.79
CA LYS A 13 5.34 -16.24 -9.87
C LYS A 13 4.16 -15.28 -9.76
N MET A 14 2.95 -15.69 -10.12
CA MET A 14 1.76 -14.83 -10.11
C MET A 14 0.52 -15.58 -9.57
N PRO A 15 0.52 -16.00 -8.30
CA PRO A 15 -0.51 -16.88 -7.74
C PRO A 15 -1.92 -16.28 -7.83
N LEU A 16 -2.07 -14.96 -7.67
CA LEU A 16 -3.36 -14.28 -7.78
C LEU A 16 -3.93 -14.36 -9.20
N LEU A 17 -3.12 -14.01 -10.21
CA LEU A 17 -3.55 -14.06 -11.62
C LEU A 17 -3.84 -15.50 -12.06
N ALA A 18 -2.97 -16.44 -11.69
CA ALA A 18 -3.15 -17.85 -12.00
C ALA A 18 -4.44 -18.40 -11.38
N GLY A 19 -4.72 -18.08 -10.12
CA GLY A 19 -5.96 -18.49 -9.44
C GLY A 19 -7.22 -17.95 -10.10
N LEU A 20 -7.22 -16.66 -10.48
CA LEU A 20 -8.36 -16.05 -11.17
C LEU A 20 -8.60 -16.67 -12.56
N LEU A 21 -7.53 -16.89 -13.35
CA LEU A 21 -7.64 -17.50 -14.67
C LEU A 21 -8.09 -18.96 -14.59
N SER A 22 -7.60 -19.72 -13.62
CA SER A 22 -8.04 -21.10 -13.38
C SER A 22 -9.53 -21.13 -13.05
N HIS A 23 -10.01 -20.25 -12.17
CA HIS A 23 -11.43 -20.19 -11.82
C HIS A 23 -12.32 -19.82 -13.00
N ALA A 24 -11.90 -18.86 -13.83
CA ALA A 24 -12.64 -18.46 -15.02
C ALA A 24 -12.77 -19.62 -16.05
N GLN A 25 -11.77 -20.50 -16.13
CA GLN A 25 -11.77 -21.65 -17.04
C GLN A 25 -12.70 -22.79 -16.61
N GLU A 26 -12.97 -22.95 -15.32
CA GLU A 26 -13.87 -23.99 -14.79
C GLU A 26 -15.34 -23.78 -15.20
N GLY A 27 -15.72 -22.54 -15.56
CA GLY A 27 -17.06 -22.25 -16.07
C GLY A 27 -18.19 -22.44 -15.05
N TYR A 28 -17.91 -22.22 -13.76
CA TYR A 28 -18.89 -22.32 -12.69
C TYR A 28 -20.11 -21.42 -12.92
N MET A 29 -21.30 -21.90 -12.57
CA MET A 29 -22.49 -21.07 -12.56
C MET A 29 -22.42 -20.06 -11.40
N SER A 30 -22.36 -18.78 -11.72
CA SER A 30 -22.27 -17.69 -10.74
C SER A 30 -23.60 -17.50 -9.99
N CYS A 31 -23.79 -18.22 -8.89
CA CYS A 31 -24.91 -18.03 -7.96
C CYS A 31 -24.58 -17.10 -6.78
N HIS A 32 -23.43 -16.44 -6.79
CA HIS A 32 -22.91 -15.53 -5.76
C HIS A 32 -22.91 -14.07 -6.24
N THR A 33 -22.45 -13.14 -5.40
CA THR A 33 -22.10 -11.76 -5.80
C THR A 33 -20.82 -11.74 -6.64
N PRO A 34 -20.58 -10.74 -7.51
CA PRO A 34 -21.42 -9.57 -7.78
C PRO A 34 -22.69 -9.87 -8.61
N GLY A 35 -23.65 -8.93 -8.59
CA GLY A 35 -24.98 -9.11 -9.19
C GLY A 35 -25.00 -9.24 -10.72
N HIS A 36 -23.93 -8.84 -11.42
CA HIS A 36 -23.83 -9.00 -12.87
C HIS A 36 -23.52 -10.44 -13.31
N LYS A 37 -23.29 -11.37 -12.37
CA LYS A 37 -23.14 -12.82 -12.64
C LYS A 37 -22.13 -13.10 -13.75
N GLN A 38 -20.90 -12.63 -13.57
CA GLN A 38 -19.82 -12.78 -14.54
C GLN A 38 -20.13 -12.18 -15.93
N GLY A 39 -21.07 -11.24 -16.01
CA GLY A 39 -21.40 -10.49 -17.22
C GLY A 39 -22.83 -10.73 -17.72
N LEU A 40 -23.50 -11.81 -17.30
CA LEU A 40 -24.87 -12.13 -17.75
C LEU A 40 -25.89 -11.04 -17.38
N GLY A 41 -25.70 -10.38 -16.24
CA GLY A 41 -26.51 -9.25 -15.76
C GLY A 41 -25.97 -7.88 -16.20
N SER A 42 -24.89 -7.81 -16.97
CA SER A 42 -24.31 -6.56 -17.46
C SER A 42 -24.93 -6.13 -18.80
N LEU A 43 -25.09 -4.82 -18.98
CA LEU A 43 -25.46 -4.24 -20.28
C LEU A 43 -24.44 -4.63 -21.35
N ALA A 44 -24.91 -4.89 -22.57
CA ALA A 44 -24.07 -5.37 -23.67
C ALA A 44 -22.99 -4.34 -24.06
N GLU A 45 -23.32 -3.05 -23.96
CA GLU A 45 -22.41 -1.93 -24.24
C GLU A 45 -21.19 -1.95 -23.32
N TRP A 46 -21.38 -2.27 -22.04
CA TRP A 46 -20.28 -2.38 -21.08
C TRP A 46 -19.40 -3.61 -21.36
N ARG A 47 -20.01 -4.73 -21.73
CA ARG A 47 -19.29 -5.95 -22.11
C ARG A 47 -18.49 -5.77 -23.40
N GLN A 48 -19.04 -5.03 -24.36
CA GLN A 48 -18.34 -4.68 -25.59
C GLN A 48 -17.19 -3.70 -25.33
N LEU A 49 -17.36 -2.74 -24.42
CA LEU A 49 -16.36 -1.71 -24.12
C LEU A 49 -15.17 -2.26 -23.32
N LEU A 50 -15.44 -3.01 -22.23
CA LEU A 50 -14.43 -3.48 -21.29
C LEU A 50 -13.90 -4.88 -21.63
N GLY A 51 -14.67 -5.65 -22.40
CA GLY A 51 -14.42 -7.06 -22.68
C GLY A 51 -15.03 -7.98 -21.62
N GLU A 52 -15.49 -9.16 -22.07
CA GLU A 52 -16.15 -10.17 -21.21
C GLU A 52 -15.25 -10.64 -20.05
N MET A 53 -13.94 -10.73 -20.27
CA MET A 53 -12.99 -11.24 -19.27
C MET A 53 -12.97 -10.39 -17.99
N VAL A 54 -13.18 -9.07 -18.08
CA VAL A 54 -13.20 -8.20 -16.88
C VAL A 54 -14.32 -8.63 -15.93
N PHE A 55 -15.48 -8.99 -16.47
CA PHE A 55 -16.61 -9.45 -15.66
C PHE A 55 -16.41 -10.87 -15.13
N GLN A 56 -15.71 -11.73 -15.88
CA GLN A 56 -15.40 -13.10 -15.43
C GLN A 56 -14.38 -13.12 -14.28
N LEU A 57 -13.51 -12.11 -14.20
CA LEU A 57 -12.50 -11.98 -13.15
C LEU A 57 -12.98 -11.15 -11.94
N ASP A 58 -14.16 -10.52 -12.01
CA ASP A 58 -14.79 -9.82 -10.88
C ASP A 58 -15.47 -10.84 -9.96
N LEU A 59 -14.69 -11.35 -9.01
CA LEU A 59 -15.02 -12.47 -8.13
C LEU A 59 -14.86 -12.07 -6.67
N THR A 60 -15.61 -12.74 -5.79
CA THR A 60 -15.51 -12.56 -4.34
C THR A 60 -14.67 -13.66 -3.69
N GLU A 61 -14.70 -13.75 -2.37
CA GLU A 61 -14.05 -14.76 -1.52
C GLU A 61 -14.63 -16.18 -1.70
N LEU A 62 -14.59 -16.68 -2.94
CA LEU A 62 -15.05 -18.02 -3.29
C LEU A 62 -14.06 -19.09 -2.86
N PRO A 63 -14.50 -20.36 -2.69
CA PRO A 63 -13.59 -21.47 -2.47
C PRO A 63 -12.47 -21.50 -3.52
N GLY A 64 -11.22 -21.41 -3.06
CA GLY A 64 -10.02 -21.37 -3.90
C GLY A 64 -9.51 -19.96 -4.29
N LEU A 65 -10.25 -18.88 -4.02
CA LEU A 65 -9.87 -17.50 -4.40
C LEU A 65 -9.40 -16.61 -3.24
N ASP A 66 -9.41 -17.14 -2.01
CA ASP A 66 -8.91 -16.50 -0.77
C ASP A 66 -9.77 -15.32 -0.26
N ASN A 67 -9.45 -14.83 0.94
CA ASN A 67 -10.09 -13.66 1.55
C ASN A 67 -9.03 -12.59 1.83
N LEU A 68 -9.19 -11.38 1.30
CA LEU A 68 -8.21 -10.30 1.48
C LEU A 68 -8.00 -9.92 2.96
N HIS A 69 -9.03 -10.05 3.80
CA HIS A 69 -8.96 -9.72 5.23
C HIS A 69 -8.31 -10.81 6.09
N ASP A 70 -8.19 -12.02 5.56
CA ASP A 70 -7.51 -13.16 6.19
C ASP A 70 -6.80 -13.98 5.09
N ALA A 71 -5.77 -13.36 4.51
CA ALA A 71 -5.13 -13.86 3.31
C ALA A 71 -4.23 -15.08 3.62
N GLN A 72 -4.71 -16.28 3.31
CA GLN A 72 -3.99 -17.53 3.58
C GLN A 72 -3.70 -18.36 2.32
N GLY A 73 -4.53 -18.19 1.29
CA GLY A 73 -4.43 -18.86 -0.02
C GLY A 73 -3.66 -18.04 -1.06
N ILE A 74 -4.26 -17.84 -2.24
CA ILE A 74 -3.61 -17.21 -3.40
C ILE A 74 -3.22 -15.75 -3.17
N ILE A 75 -3.98 -15.00 -2.35
CA ILE A 75 -3.63 -13.63 -1.96
C ILE A 75 -2.44 -13.67 -1.00
N GLY A 76 -2.47 -14.56 0.00
CA GLY A 76 -1.36 -14.74 0.93
C GLY A 76 -0.07 -15.17 0.23
N GLY A 77 -0.17 -16.04 -0.77
CA GLY A 77 0.96 -16.42 -1.64
C GLY A 77 1.52 -15.24 -2.42
N ALA A 78 0.65 -14.40 -2.99
CA ALA A 78 1.07 -13.20 -3.72
C ALA A 78 1.76 -12.17 -2.79
N GLN A 79 1.24 -12.01 -1.58
CA GLN A 79 1.82 -11.13 -0.56
C GLN A 79 3.21 -11.59 -0.13
N ARG A 80 3.43 -12.91 0.08
CA ARG A 80 4.76 -13.47 0.37
C ARG A 80 5.74 -13.25 -0.77
N ALA A 81 5.32 -13.55 -2.01
CA ALA A 81 6.17 -13.31 -3.19
C ALA A 81 6.54 -11.83 -3.34
N ALA A 82 5.63 -10.91 -3.03
CA ALA A 82 5.91 -9.48 -3.02
C ALA A 82 6.87 -9.08 -1.89
N ALA A 83 6.71 -9.64 -0.69
CA ALA A 83 7.61 -9.40 0.44
C ALA A 83 9.05 -9.82 0.09
N ASP A 84 9.23 -11.01 -0.51
CA ASP A 84 10.52 -11.51 -0.97
C ASP A 84 11.14 -10.58 -2.04
N TYR A 85 10.34 -10.12 -3.00
CA TYR A 85 10.80 -9.23 -4.07
C TYR A 85 11.25 -7.85 -3.53
N PHE A 86 10.49 -7.26 -2.62
CA PHE A 86 10.80 -5.94 -2.04
C PHE A 86 11.81 -6.01 -0.88
N GLY A 87 12.19 -7.21 -0.43
CA GLY A 87 13.06 -7.39 0.75
C GLY A 87 12.39 -6.96 2.06
N ALA A 88 11.07 -7.08 2.15
CA ALA A 88 10.28 -6.78 3.34
C ALA A 88 10.04 -8.04 4.17
N LYS A 89 9.80 -7.89 5.48
CA LYS A 89 9.40 -9.01 6.34
C LYS A 89 8.00 -9.53 5.97
N GLU A 90 7.08 -8.62 5.70
CA GLU A 90 5.69 -8.90 5.31
C GLU A 90 5.26 -7.84 4.29
N THR A 91 4.26 -8.17 3.47
CA THR A 91 3.64 -7.22 2.53
C THR A 91 2.12 -7.39 2.56
N PHE A 92 1.41 -6.27 2.67
CA PHE A 92 -0.06 -6.25 2.62
C PHE A 92 -0.52 -5.54 1.36
N PHE A 93 -1.47 -6.15 0.65
CA PHE A 93 -2.09 -5.53 -0.52
C PHE A 93 -3.22 -4.60 -0.10
N LEU A 94 -3.24 -3.40 -0.69
CA LEU A 94 -4.21 -2.35 -0.39
C LEU A 94 -5.05 -2.05 -1.64
N VAL A 95 -6.37 -2.07 -1.50
CA VAL A 95 -7.32 -1.79 -2.60
C VAL A 95 -7.83 -0.34 -2.61
N ASN A 96 -7.45 0.46 -1.61
CA ASN A 96 -7.90 1.85 -1.46
C ASN A 96 -6.72 2.86 -1.42
N GLY A 97 -5.67 2.53 -2.18
CA GLY A 97 -4.45 3.34 -2.33
C GLY A 97 -3.61 3.47 -1.06
N THR A 98 -2.49 4.20 -1.17
CA THR A 98 -1.55 4.44 -0.07
C THR A 98 -2.19 5.16 1.12
N SER A 99 -3.27 5.92 0.88
CA SER A 99 -4.02 6.57 1.96
C SER A 99 -4.52 5.57 3.00
N ALA A 100 -5.05 4.42 2.58
CA ALA A 100 -5.48 3.38 3.51
C ALA A 100 -4.30 2.80 4.32
N GLY A 101 -3.14 2.65 3.68
CA GLY A 101 -1.92 2.17 4.35
C GLY A 101 -1.40 3.15 5.42
N ILE A 102 -1.34 4.45 5.09
CA ILE A 102 -0.93 5.49 6.05
C ILE A 102 -1.87 5.52 7.26
N LEU A 103 -3.19 5.47 7.02
CA LEU A 103 -4.16 5.43 8.09
C LEU A 103 -4.03 4.16 8.94
N ALA A 104 -3.82 3.00 8.31
CA ALA A 104 -3.63 1.74 9.03
C ALA A 104 -2.40 1.79 9.95
N VAL A 105 -1.26 2.28 9.47
CA VAL A 105 -0.04 2.44 10.29
C VAL A 105 -0.28 3.41 11.45
N LEU A 106 -0.87 4.58 11.18
CA LEU A 106 -1.11 5.57 12.24
C LEU A 106 -2.09 5.06 13.30
N LEU A 107 -3.16 4.36 12.90
CA LEU A 107 -4.14 3.80 13.84
C LEU A 107 -3.62 2.58 14.59
N ALA A 108 -2.67 1.84 14.03
CA ALA A 108 -2.04 0.69 14.68
C ALA A 108 -0.97 1.11 15.70
N GLU A 109 -0.14 2.09 15.35
CA GLU A 109 1.03 2.47 16.14
C GLU A 109 0.77 3.62 17.13
N CYS A 110 -0.27 4.42 16.91
CA CYS A 110 -0.53 5.59 17.76
C CYS A 110 -1.81 5.44 18.59
N LEU A 111 -1.71 5.86 19.85
CA LEU A 111 -2.83 6.09 20.75
C LEU A 111 -3.07 7.60 20.91
N THR A 112 -4.15 7.94 21.60
CA THR A 112 -4.44 9.34 21.92
C THR A 112 -3.29 9.95 22.71
N LYS A 113 -2.83 11.13 22.28
CA LYS A 113 -1.65 11.88 22.77
C LYS A 113 -0.27 11.31 22.40
N SER A 114 -0.17 10.18 21.68
CA SER A 114 1.12 9.71 21.13
C SER A 114 1.79 10.83 20.31
N LYS A 115 3.12 10.93 20.38
CA LYS A 115 3.88 11.90 19.59
C LYS A 115 4.18 11.34 18.21
N VAL A 116 3.97 12.15 17.18
CA VAL A 116 4.33 11.80 15.80
C VAL A 116 5.19 12.90 15.22
N LEU A 117 6.43 12.56 14.88
CA LEU A 117 7.39 13.47 14.26
C LEU A 117 7.18 13.43 12.76
N LEU A 118 6.97 14.60 12.15
CA LEU A 118 6.69 14.69 10.71
C LEU A 118 7.05 16.06 10.15
N PRO A 119 7.49 16.17 8.89
CA PRO A 119 7.60 17.47 8.25
C PRO A 119 6.23 18.05 7.92
N ARG A 120 6.12 19.39 7.86
CA ARG A 120 4.87 20.07 7.43
C ARG A 120 4.47 19.79 5.98
N THR A 121 5.41 19.30 5.18
CA THR A 121 5.18 18.89 3.78
C THR A 121 4.54 17.50 3.66
N SER A 122 4.20 16.85 4.79
CA SER A 122 3.52 15.55 4.81
C SER A 122 2.18 15.58 4.07
N HIS A 123 1.83 14.46 3.44
CA HIS A 123 0.56 14.32 2.74
C HIS A 123 -0.63 14.51 3.69
N GLN A 124 -1.72 15.10 3.20
CA GLN A 124 -2.94 15.40 3.99
C GLN A 124 -3.47 14.17 4.76
N THR A 125 -3.31 12.96 4.23
CA THR A 125 -3.73 11.72 4.90
C THR A 125 -3.00 11.48 6.22
N VAL A 126 -1.74 11.90 6.36
CA VAL A 126 -1.03 11.82 7.64
C VAL A 126 -1.75 12.70 8.67
N ILE A 127 -2.15 13.91 8.28
CA ILE A 127 -2.90 14.83 9.14
C ILE A 127 -4.27 14.24 9.50
N HIS A 128 -4.98 13.63 8.55
CA HIS A 128 -6.22 12.92 8.83
C HIS A 128 -6.02 11.78 9.83
N GLY A 129 -4.95 11.00 9.69
CA GLY A 129 -4.60 9.93 10.62
C GLY A 129 -4.33 10.46 12.03
N LEU A 130 -3.57 11.55 12.17
CA LEU A 130 -3.34 12.22 13.45
C LEU A 130 -4.65 12.66 14.13
N ILE A 131 -5.59 13.20 13.35
CA ILE A 131 -6.92 13.58 13.85
C ILE A 131 -7.69 12.35 14.33
N LEU A 132 -7.65 11.25 13.58
CA LEU A 132 -8.39 10.02 13.90
C LEU A 132 -7.84 9.29 15.13
N CYS A 133 -6.51 9.16 15.27
CA CYS A 133 -5.92 8.51 16.45
C CYS A 133 -5.77 9.46 17.66
N GLY A 134 -5.90 10.76 17.45
CA GLY A 134 -5.71 11.78 18.49
C GLY A 134 -4.25 12.00 18.87
N ALA A 135 -3.31 11.67 17.97
CA ALA A 135 -1.88 11.87 18.17
C ALA A 135 -1.48 13.34 18.02
N GLN A 136 -0.38 13.73 18.66
CA GLN A 136 0.13 15.09 18.69
C GLN A 136 1.33 15.25 17.73
N PRO A 137 1.23 16.13 16.72
CA PRO A 137 2.32 16.34 15.77
C PRO A 137 3.49 17.10 16.43
N VAL A 138 4.70 16.66 16.12
CA VAL A 138 5.96 17.40 16.36
C VAL A 138 6.57 17.69 14.99
N TYR A 139 6.52 18.96 14.58
CA TYR A 139 6.89 19.32 13.22
C TYR A 139 8.41 19.43 13.03
N LEU A 140 8.93 18.66 12.08
CA LEU A 140 10.32 18.73 11.63
C LEU A 140 10.48 19.87 10.62
N PRO A 141 11.52 20.72 10.76
CA PRO A 141 11.80 21.76 9.78
C PRO A 141 12.23 21.14 8.45
N VAL A 142 11.83 21.79 7.36
CA VAL A 142 12.28 21.48 6.01
C VAL A 142 12.79 22.77 5.40
N GLU A 143 14.09 22.82 5.10
CA GLU A 143 14.71 23.96 4.43
C GLU A 143 14.49 23.88 2.91
N SER A 144 14.43 25.02 2.24
CA SER A 144 14.41 25.04 0.78
C SER A 144 15.79 24.71 0.21
N ASP A 145 15.81 23.93 -0.87
CA ASP A 145 17.01 23.73 -1.67
C ASP A 145 17.47 25.07 -2.27
N ALA A 146 18.73 25.44 -2.05
CA ALA A 146 19.26 26.74 -2.42
C ALA A 146 19.37 26.96 -3.94
N ALA A 147 19.54 25.88 -4.72
CA ALA A 147 19.69 25.96 -6.17
C ALA A 147 18.32 25.95 -6.86
N LEU A 148 17.38 25.17 -6.33
CA LEU A 148 16.07 24.94 -6.95
C LEU A 148 14.96 25.84 -6.38
N GLY A 149 15.14 26.37 -5.17
CA GLY A 149 14.10 27.14 -4.45
C GLY A 149 12.89 26.29 -4.02
N LEU A 150 13.01 24.96 -4.09
CA LEU A 150 11.96 24.00 -3.76
C LEU A 150 12.13 23.49 -2.32
N PRO A 151 11.06 23.05 -1.64
CA PRO A 151 11.20 22.37 -0.35
C PRO A 151 12.15 21.17 -0.46
N GLY A 152 13.14 21.10 0.42
CA GLY A 152 14.12 20.02 0.48
C GLY A 152 13.61 18.80 1.24
N ALA A 153 14.55 18.08 1.86
CA ALA A 153 14.28 16.98 2.78
C ALA A 153 14.58 17.39 4.23
N VAL A 154 14.03 16.65 5.20
CA VAL A 154 14.43 16.79 6.60
C VAL A 154 15.91 16.44 6.74
N ARG A 155 16.68 17.25 7.46
CA ARG A 155 18.08 16.92 7.77
C ARG A 155 18.17 15.99 8.98
N THR A 156 19.10 15.04 8.97
CA THR A 156 19.34 14.12 10.10
C THR A 156 19.57 14.88 11.41
N ALA A 157 20.37 15.94 11.39
CA ALA A 157 20.64 16.75 12.58
C ALA A 157 19.39 17.42 13.18
N ASP A 158 18.39 17.75 12.36
CA ASP A 158 17.13 18.34 12.86
C ASP A 158 16.21 17.26 13.44
N LEU A 159 16.23 16.05 12.87
CA LEU A 159 15.58 14.88 13.44
C LEU A 159 16.18 14.51 14.80
N GLU A 160 17.52 14.41 14.89
CA GLU A 160 18.22 14.11 16.15
C GLU A 160 17.90 15.11 17.26
N LYS A 161 17.91 16.41 16.94
CA LYS A 161 17.52 17.46 17.89
C LYS A 161 16.08 17.29 18.36
N ALA A 162 15.15 16.98 17.45
CA ALA A 162 13.75 16.76 17.81
C ALA A 162 13.59 15.52 18.70
N LEU A 163 14.24 14.41 18.36
CA LEU A 163 14.24 13.19 19.16
C LEU A 163 14.79 13.42 20.57
N ALA A 164 15.87 14.20 20.71
CA ALA A 164 16.45 14.54 22.01
C ALA A 164 15.53 15.37 22.93
N THR A 165 14.44 15.93 22.41
CA THR A 165 13.45 16.69 23.21
C THR A 165 12.27 15.84 23.70
N LEU A 166 12.21 14.56 23.33
CA LEU A 166 11.11 13.67 23.67
C LEU A 166 11.47 12.81 24.87
N ASP A 167 10.56 12.78 25.85
CA ASP A 167 10.69 11.93 27.03
C ASP A 167 10.00 10.55 26.83
N GLU A 168 9.32 10.36 25.70
CA GLU A 168 8.49 9.19 25.38
C GLU A 168 8.72 8.70 23.94
N GLN A 169 8.31 7.47 23.66
CA GLN A 169 8.38 6.90 22.31
C GLN A 169 7.51 7.71 21.33
N ALA A 170 8.01 7.86 20.11
CA ALA A 170 7.33 8.58 19.06
C ALA A 170 7.44 7.87 17.72
N LEU A 171 6.38 7.96 16.91
CA LEU A 171 6.42 7.53 15.52
C LEU A 171 7.07 8.61 14.66
N VAL A 172 8.03 8.24 13.81
CA VAL A 172 8.68 9.18 12.88
C VAL A 172 8.17 8.94 11.46
N VAL A 173 7.58 9.96 10.85
CA VAL A 173 7.09 9.96 9.46
C VAL A 173 8.00 10.84 8.61
N LEU A 174 8.66 10.23 7.63
CA LEU A 174 9.58 10.90 6.71
C LEU A 174 9.07 10.78 5.27
N LEU A 175 9.37 11.79 4.43
CA LEU A 175 9.05 11.77 3.00
C LEU A 175 10.34 11.48 2.22
N HIS A 176 10.31 10.40 1.44
CA HIS A 176 11.48 9.95 0.69
C HIS A 176 11.09 9.24 -0.62
N PRO A 177 11.44 9.78 -1.79
CA PRO A 177 11.77 11.19 -2.03
C PRO A 177 10.53 12.08 -1.79
N ASN A 178 10.73 13.41 -1.79
CA ASN A 178 9.61 14.34 -1.85
C ASN A 178 9.04 14.42 -3.28
N TYR A 179 7.94 15.16 -3.45
CA TYR A 179 7.22 15.30 -4.74
C TYR A 179 8.13 15.78 -5.90
N TYR A 180 9.19 16.51 -5.59
CA TYR A 180 10.12 17.07 -6.57
C TYR A 180 11.32 16.15 -6.86
N GLY A 181 11.34 14.95 -6.29
CA GLY A 181 12.44 13.99 -6.45
C GLY A 181 13.64 14.27 -5.54
N LEU A 182 13.55 15.22 -4.60
CA LEU A 182 14.61 15.46 -3.62
C LEU A 182 14.50 14.45 -2.48
N ALA A 183 15.60 13.75 -2.22
CA ALA A 183 15.66 12.67 -1.25
C ALA A 183 16.61 13.01 -0.11
N GLY A 184 16.22 12.73 1.13
CA GLY A 184 17.10 12.87 2.30
C GLY A 184 17.94 11.63 2.58
N GLU A 185 18.76 11.71 3.63
CA GLU A 185 19.66 10.67 4.11
C GLU A 185 18.92 9.57 4.89
N ILE A 186 18.02 8.83 4.23
CA ILE A 186 17.07 7.93 4.90
C ILE A 186 17.74 6.89 5.81
N ARG A 187 18.91 6.35 5.42
CA ARG A 187 19.65 5.38 6.24
C ARG A 187 20.13 5.98 7.55
N GLN A 188 20.64 7.21 7.52
CA GLN A 188 21.11 7.90 8.71
C GLN A 188 19.93 8.30 9.60
N GLN A 189 18.83 8.75 9.00
CA GLN A 189 17.61 9.11 9.72
C GLN A 189 17.00 7.91 10.45
N VAL A 190 16.96 6.73 9.82
CA VAL A 190 16.50 5.49 10.46
C VAL A 190 17.43 5.09 11.60
N ALA A 191 18.76 5.21 11.42
CA ALA A 191 19.73 4.91 12.47
C ALA A 191 19.66 5.90 13.65
N ALA A 192 19.28 7.16 13.43
CA ALA A 192 19.08 8.14 14.49
C ALA A 192 17.80 7.88 15.32
N ALA A 193 16.80 7.22 14.71
CA ALA A 193 15.50 6.97 15.34
C ALA A 193 15.41 5.65 16.13
N HIS A 194 16.45 4.80 16.09
CA HIS A 194 16.53 3.50 16.76
C HIS A 194 17.78 3.39 17.62
#